data_AF-A0A957GWE0-F1
#
_entry.id   AF-A0A957GWE0-F1
#
_cell.length_a   1.000
_cell.length_b   1.000
_cell.length_c   1.000
_cell.angle_alpha   90.00
_cell.angle_beta   90.00
_cell.angle_gamma   90.00
#
_symmetry.space_group_name_H-M   'P 1'
#
loop_
_entity.id
_entity.type
_entity.pdbx_description
1 polymer ?
#
loop_
_entity_poly.entity_id
_entity_poly.type
_entity_poly.pdbx_seq_one_letter_code
_entity_poly.pdbx_strand_id
1 'polypeptide(L)' 'EQQGMCPVCDQKITKLSGWHSHHIVWRVHGGSDGLHNRVLLHPTCHQQVHCRGLHVEKPRLVSQGV' A
#
# COMPACT_ATOMS: atom_id res chain seq x y z
N GLU A 1 -4.91 -0.10 10.35
CA GLU A 1 -4.77 1.21 9.69
C GLU A 1 -3.31 1.42 9.28
N GLN A 2 -3.02 2.06 8.15
CA GLN A 2 -1.65 2.21 7.61
C GLN A 2 -0.81 3.28 8.34
N GLN A 3 -1.40 4.00 9.29
CA GLN A 3 -0.79 5.11 10.05
C GLN A 3 -0.11 6.18 9.16
N GLY A 4 -0.55 6.30 7.90
CA GLY A 4 0.08 7.17 6.92
C GLY A 4 1.49 6.75 6.50
N MET A 5 1.93 5.53 6.74
CA MET A 5 3.26 5.03 6.36
C MET A 5 3.19 4.26 5.04
N CYS A 6 4.07 4.51 4.09
CA CYS A 6 4.12 3.76 2.84
C CYS A 6 4.74 2.36 3.10
N PRO A 7 4.04 1.25 2.84
CA PRO A 7 4.55 -0.10 3.12
C PRO A 7 5.73 -0.53 2.22
N VAL A 8 6.07 0.26 1.18
CA VAL A 8 7.16 -0.05 0.24
C VAL A 8 8.48 0.57 0.69
N CYS A 9 8.45 1.81 1.21
CA CYS A 9 9.66 2.56 1.58
C CYS A 9 9.73 2.95 3.06
N ASP A 10 8.70 2.61 3.84
CA ASP A 10 8.56 2.91 5.26
C ASP A 10 8.70 4.41 5.59
N GLN A 11 8.27 5.28 4.66
CA GLN A 11 8.23 6.73 4.86
C GLN A 11 6.79 7.24 4.94
N LYS A 12 6.60 8.36 5.64
CA LYS A 12 5.29 9.02 5.74
C LYS A 12 4.76 9.43 4.37
N ILE A 13 3.49 9.12 4.14
CA ILE A 13 2.64 9.66 3.09
C ILE A 13 2.10 10.99 3.59
N THR A 14 2.40 12.05 2.85
CA THR A 14 2.00 13.42 3.16
C THR A 14 1.23 14.03 2.00
N LYS A 15 0.59 15.17 2.23
CA LYS A 15 -0.03 15.97 1.15
C LYS A 15 0.99 16.38 0.08
N LEU A 16 2.24 16.64 0.47
CA LEU A 16 3.31 17.01 -0.45
C LEU A 16 3.74 15.83 -1.33
N SER A 17 3.89 14.63 -0.75
CA SER A 17 4.29 13.44 -1.52
C SER A 17 3.15 12.86 -2.37
N GLY A 18 1.90 13.17 -2.02
CA GLY A 18 0.72 12.56 -2.60
C GLY A 18 0.59 11.07 -2.27
N TRP A 19 -0.48 10.45 -2.77
CA TRP A 19 -0.74 9.02 -2.63
C TRP A 19 -1.62 8.49 -3.75
N HIS A 20 -1.42 7.22 -4.10
CA HIS A 20 -2.29 6.42 -4.96
C HIS A 20 -2.86 5.24 -4.17
N SER A 21 -4.10 4.83 -4.50
CA SER A 21 -4.69 3.59 -4.00
C SER A 21 -4.25 2.42 -4.87
N HIS A 22 -3.70 1.38 -4.25
CA HIS A 22 -3.26 0.15 -4.89
C HIS A 22 -4.10 -1.04 -4.42
N HIS A 23 -4.48 -1.93 -5.33
CA HIS A 23 -5.16 -3.18 -5.00
C HIS A 23 -4.14 -4.30 -4.73
N ILE A 24 -4.14 -4.88 -3.53
CA ILE A 24 -3.21 -5.95 -3.11
C ILE A 24 -3.37 -7.18 -4.01
N VAL A 25 -4.60 -7.65 -4.16
CA VAL A 25 -5.02 -8.61 -5.18
C VAL A 25 -5.57 -7.82 -6.34
N TRP A 26 -4.99 -7.99 -7.53
CA TRP A 26 -5.41 -7.23 -8.70
C TRP A 26 -6.85 -7.57 -9.08
N ARG A 27 -7.60 -6.56 -9.50
CA ARG A 27 -9.02 -6.70 -9.92
C ARG A 27 -9.20 -7.74 -11.02
N VAL A 28 -8.28 -7.77 -11.99
CA VAL A 28 -8.27 -8.73 -13.11
C VAL A 28 -8.03 -10.18 -12.66
N HIS A 29 -7.49 -10.38 -11.46
CA HIS A 29 -7.27 -11.69 -10.84
C HIS A 29 -8.32 -12.01 -9.76
N GLY A 30 -9.48 -11.33 -9.80
CA GLY A 30 -10.57 -11.56 -8.84
C GLY A 30 -10.47 -10.77 -7.54
N GLY A 31 -9.55 -9.80 -7.47
CA GLY A 31 -9.43 -8.91 -6.31
C GLY A 31 -10.69 -8.08 -6.07
N SER A 32 -11.09 -7.96 -4.80
CA SER A 32 -12.24 -7.12 -4.42
C SER A 32 -11.93 -5.64 -4.61
N ASP A 33 -12.98 -4.81 -4.71
CA ASP A 33 -12.80 -3.35 -4.68
C ASP A 33 -12.82 -2.76 -3.25
N GLY A 34 -12.98 -3.61 -2.24
CA GLY A 34 -13.16 -3.18 -0.86
C GLY A 34 -11.88 -2.64 -0.23
N LEU A 35 -12.03 -1.84 0.83
CA LEU A 35 -10.90 -1.28 1.60
C LEU A 35 -9.96 -2.37 2.15
N HIS A 36 -10.45 -3.59 2.39
CA HIS A 36 -9.61 -4.71 2.82
C HIS A 36 -8.57 -5.11 1.77
N ASN A 37 -8.81 -4.86 0.49
CA ASN A 37 -7.92 -5.17 -0.62
C ASN A 37 -7.15 -3.93 -1.12
N ARG A 38 -7.16 -2.81 -0.39
CA ARG A 38 -6.50 -1.57 -0.80
C ARG A 38 -5.43 -1.12 0.19
N VAL A 39 -4.36 -0.54 -0.34
CA VAL A 39 -3.30 0.17 0.41
C VAL A 39 -2.96 1.49 -0.28
N LEU A 40 -2.45 2.45 0.48
CA LEU A 40 -1.96 3.72 -0.04
C LEU A 40 -0.46 3.63 -0.26
N LEU A 41 0.00 4.04 -1.45
CA LEU A 41 1.41 4.11 -1.80
C LEU A 41 1.75 5.53 -2.28
N HIS A 42 3.01 5.94 -2.14
CA HIS A 42 3.49 7.10 -2.92
C HIS A 42 3.34 6.80 -4.42
N PRO A 43 3.10 7.82 -5.27
CA PRO A 43 3.01 7.63 -6.72
C PRO A 43 4.20 6.86 -7.31
N THR A 44 5.42 7.18 -6.87
CA THR A 44 6.65 6.50 -7.32
C THR A 44 6.74 5.06 -6.81
N CYS A 45 6.33 4.80 -5.57
CA CYS A 45 6.30 3.44 -5.02
C CYS A 45 5.27 2.57 -5.75
N HIS A 46 4.10 3.14 -6.07
CA HIS A 46 3.07 2.48 -6.87
C HIS A 46 3.59 2.06 -8.25
N GLN A 47 4.31 2.94 -8.93
CA GLN A 47 4.91 2.60 -10.22
C GLN A 47 5.96 1.49 -10.10
N GLN A 48 6.82 1.54 -9.07
CA GLN A 48 7.80 0.47 -8.84
C GLN A 48 7.15 -0.89 -8.62
N VAL A 49 6.06 -0.95 -7.85
CA VAL A 49 5.28 -2.17 -7.62
C VAL A 49 4.79 -2.76 -8.94
N HIS A 50 4.18 -1.94 -9.81
CA HIS A 50 3.71 -2.40 -11.11
C HIS A 50 4.84 -2.77 -12.08
N CYS A 51 5.89 -1.97 -12.16
CA CYS A 51 7.01 -2.21 -13.08
C CYS A 51 7.82 -3.46 -12.71
N ARG A 52 7.91 -3.79 -11.41
CA ARG A 52 8.73 -4.90 -10.91
C ARG A 52 7.91 -6.12 -10.48
N GLY A 53 6.58 -6.04 -10.55
CA GLY A 53 5.69 -7.10 -10.09
C GLY A 53 5.83 -7.41 -8.60
N LEU A 54 6.10 -6.39 -7.76
CA LEU A 54 6.26 -6.59 -6.33
C LEU A 54 4.90 -6.87 -5.68
N HIS A 55 4.86 -7.79 -4.73
CA HIS A 55 3.70 -7.98 -3.88
C HIS A 55 3.71 -7.00 -2.71
N VAL A 56 2.58 -6.37 -2.41
CA VAL A 56 2.43 -5.46 -1.26
C VAL A 56 1.34 -5.97 -0.36
N GLU A 57 1.67 -6.21 0.91
CA GLU A 57 0.71 -6.61 1.94
C GLU A 57 0.22 -5.40 2.74
N LYS A 58 -0.90 -5.55 3.46
CA LYS A 58 -1.25 -4.58 4.50
C LYS A 58 -0.19 -4.61 5.59
N PRO A 59 0.20 -3.45 6.17
CA PRO A 59 1.04 -3.45 7.36
C PRO A 59 0.36 -4.32 8.42
N ARG A 60 1.06 -5.36 8.87
CA ARG A 60 0.60 -6.14 10.02
C ARG A 60 0.56 -5.18 11.19
N LEU A 61 -0.48 -5.29 12.02
CA LEU A 61 -0.48 -4.63 13.32
C LEU A 61 0.75 -5.17 14.04
N VAL A 62 1.81 -4.38 14.14
CA VAL A 62 2.86 -4.67 15.11
C VAL A 62 2.15 -4.48 16.44
N SER A 63 1.82 -5.58 17.11
CA SER A 63 1.46 -5.53 18.53
C SER A 63 2.67 -4.87 19.20
N GLN A 64 2.58 -3.57 19.45
CA GLN A 64 3.52 -2.89 20.32
C GLN A 64 3.42 -3.63 21.65
N GLY A 65 4.46 -4.39 21.96
CA GLY A 65 4.60 -5.05 23.25
C GLY A 65 4.45 -4.00 24.33
N VAL A 66 3.57 -4.28 25.27
CA VAL A 66 3.61 -3.68 26.62
C VAL A 66 4.86 -4.14 27.34
#